data_AF-A0A1W6Q341-F1
#
_entry.id   AF-A0A1W6Q341-F1
#
_cell.length_a   1.000
_cell.length_b   1.000
_cell.length_c   1.000
_cell.angle_alpha   90.00
_cell.angle_beta   90.00
_cell.angle_gamma   90.00
#
_symmetry.space_group_name_H-M   'P 1'
#
loop_
_entity.id
_entity.type
_entity.pdbx_description
1 polymer ?
#
loop_
_entity_poly.entity_id
_entity_poly.type
_entity_poly.pdbx_seq_one_letter_code
_entity_poly.pdbx_strand_id
1 'polypeptide(L)' 'MERAMAEKHLQQAREHVALGEMHLARQREILAELTHRGADLTEAERLLTNFEQFQIIHLAHLDRLKAELALPRGAA' A
#
# COMPACT_ATOMS: atom_id res chain seq x y z
N MET A 1 -12.53 -18.52 -4.42
CA MET A 1 -13.44 -17.71 -3.58
C MET A 1 -14.73 -17.44 -4.35
N GLU A 2 -15.84 -17.17 -3.67
CA GLU A 2 -17.04 -16.64 -4.33
C GLU A 2 -16.74 -15.25 -4.91
N ARG A 3 -17.24 -14.96 -6.12
CA ARG A 3 -16.88 -13.74 -6.87
C ARG A 3 -17.17 -12.46 -6.09
N ALA A 4 -18.31 -12.42 -5.39
CA ALA A 4 -18.70 -11.29 -4.55
C ALA A 4 -17.71 -11.03 -3.38
N MET A 5 -17.18 -12.09 -2.77
CA MET A 5 -16.16 -11.95 -1.71
C MET A 5 -14.84 -11.42 -2.26
N ALA A 6 -14.42 -11.88 -3.45
CA ALA A 6 -13.22 -11.39 -4.11
C ALA A 6 -13.37 -9.92 -4.55
N GLU A 7 -14.54 -9.50 -5.03
CA GLU A 7 -14.84 -8.09 -5.35
C GLU A 7 -14.79 -7.20 -4.11
N LYS A 8 -15.33 -7.66 -2.97
CA LYS A 8 -15.23 -6.95 -1.69
C LYS A 8 -13.78 -6.79 -1.24
N HIS A 9 -12.99 -7.86 -1.26
CA HIS A 9 -11.58 -7.80 -0.91
C HIS A 9 -10.79 -6.89 -1.86
N LEU A 10 -11.12 -6.89 -3.15
CA LEU A 10 -10.51 -5.99 -4.13
C LEU A 10 -10.79 -4.53 -3.78
N GLN A 11 -12.02 -4.19 -3.41
CA GLN A 11 -12.38 -2.84 -3.01
C GLN A 11 -11.60 -2.40 -1.77
N GLN A 12 -11.54 -3.25 -0.73
CA GLN A 12 -10.77 -2.97 0.49
C GLN A 12 -9.27 -2.80 0.19
N ALA A 13 -8.70 -3.63 -0.69
CA ALA A 13 -7.30 -3.51 -1.10
C ALA A 13 -7.02 -2.18 -1.81
N ARG A 14 -7.94 -1.69 -2.66
CA ARG A 14 -7.79 -0.37 -3.31
C ARG A 14 -7.81 0.76 -2.30
N GLU A 15 -8.73 0.72 -1.34
CA GLU A 15 -8.83 1.73 -0.29
C GLU A 15 -7.55 1.79 0.56
N HIS A 16 -7.04 0.63 0.98
CA HIS A 16 -5.80 0.55 1.74
C HIS A 16 -4.58 1.05 0.96
N VAL A 17 -4.47 0.70 -0.33
CA VAL A 17 -3.40 1.21 -1.20
C VAL A 17 -3.46 2.73 -1.31
N ALA A 18 -4.64 3.30 -1.56
CA ALA A 18 -4.80 4.75 -1.70
C ALA A 18 -4.50 5.51 -0.39
N LEU A 19 -5.00 5.01 0.74
CA LEU A 19 -4.69 5.56 2.07
C LEU A 19 -3.19 5.48 2.37
N GLY A 20 -2.55 4.36 2.04
CA GLY A 20 -1.11 4.17 2.21
C GLY A 20 -0.29 5.15 1.38
N GLU A 21 -0.65 5.38 0.11
CA GLU A 21 0.02 6.37 -0.75
C GLU A 21 -0.08 7.79 -0.18
N MET A 22 -1.27 8.19 0.28
CA MET A 22 -1.48 9.49 0.91
C MET A 22 -0.64 9.65 2.18
N HIS A 23 -0.59 8.62 3.04
CA HIS A 23 0.22 8.66 4.26
C HIS A 23 1.72 8.70 3.94
N LEU A 24 2.19 7.92 2.96
CA LEU A 24 3.60 7.94 2.55
C LEU A 24 4.02 9.31 2.00
N ALA A 25 3.17 9.94 1.18
CA ALA A 25 3.41 11.30 0.70
C ALA A 25 3.57 12.28 1.89
N ARG A 26 2.63 12.22 2.85
CA ARG A 26 2.68 13.06 4.04
C ARG A 26 3.91 12.82 4.92
N GLN A 27 4.31 11.56 5.11
CA GLN A 27 5.50 11.23 5.91
C GLN A 27 6.79 11.74 5.26
N ARG A 28 6.88 11.71 3.93
CA ARG A 28 8.01 12.30 3.19
C ARG A 28 8.07 13.82 3.35
N GLU A 29 6.93 14.51 3.32
CA GLU A 29 6.86 15.95 3.61
C GLU A 29 7.36 16.25 5.04
N ILE A 30 6.90 15.49 6.03
CA ILE A 30 7.31 15.66 7.44
C ILE A 30 8.82 15.45 7.60
N LEU A 31 9.40 14.42 6.97
CA LEU A 31 10.85 14.20 7.01
C LEU A 31 11.61 15.37 6.38
N ALA A 32 11.15 15.91 5.25
CA ALA A 32 11.78 17.08 4.63
C ALA A 32 11.74 18.31 5.56
N GLU A 33 10.62 18.56 6.23
CA GLU A 33 10.49 19.64 7.20
C GLU A 33 11.41 19.47 8.41
N LEU A 34 11.54 18.25 8.94
CA LEU A 34 12.41 17.96 10.08
C LEU A 34 13.89 17.99 9.71
N THR A 35 14.25 17.60 8.49
CA THR A 35 15.62 17.68 7.94
C THR A 35 16.10 19.13 7.97
N HIS A 36 15.25 20.07 7.54
CA HIS A 36 15.59 21.49 7.54
C HIS A 36 15.86 22.06 8.95
N ARG A 37 15.31 21.42 9.99
CA ARG A 37 15.49 21.82 11.39
C ARG A 37 16.70 21.17 12.06
N GLY A 38 17.44 20.31 11.35
CA GLY A 38 18.60 19.60 11.89
C GLY A 38 18.25 18.53 12.92
N ALA A 39 17.03 17.99 12.88
CA ALA A 39 16.62 16.90 13.76
C ALA A 39 17.33 15.59 13.40
N ASP A 40 17.52 14.70 14.38
CA ASP A 40 17.89 13.31 14.11
C ASP A 40 16.67 12.57 13.56
N LEU A 41 16.81 12.05 12.33
CA LEU A 41 15.72 11.39 11.60
C LEU A 41 15.90 9.89 11.49
N THR A 42 16.94 9.32 12.09
CA THR A 42 17.33 7.91 11.90
C THR A 42 16.13 6.96 12.07
N GLU A 43 15.37 7.14 13.15
CA GLU A 43 14.21 6.28 13.43
C GLU A 43 13.00 6.58 12.52
N ALA A 44 12.81 7.85 12.14
CA ALA A 44 11.72 8.26 11.27
C ALA A 44 11.94 7.76 9.82
N GLU A 45 13.18 7.78 9.33
CA GLU A 45 13.58 7.20 8.04
C GLU A 45 13.43 5.67 8.04
N ARG A 46 13.84 5.01 9.14
CA ARG A 46 13.64 3.56 9.32
C ARG A 46 12.16 3.19 9.28
N LEU A 47 11.32 3.96 9.94
CA LEU A 47 9.87 3.73 9.96
C LEU A 47 9.25 3.98 8.59
N LEU A 48 9.65 5.05 7.89
CA LEU A 48 9.18 5.32 6.52
C LEU A 48 9.54 4.17 5.57
N THR A 49 10.76 3.67 5.66
CA THR A 49 11.20 2.50 4.85
C THR A 49 10.30 1.29 5.06
N ASN A 50 9.91 1.00 6.32
CA ASN A 50 8.98 -0.09 6.61
C ASN A 50 7.59 0.15 6.00
N PHE A 51 7.07 1.37 6.07
CA PHE A 51 5.79 1.71 5.45
C PHE A 51 5.83 1.57 3.93
N GLU A 52 6.93 1.97 3.29
CA GLU A 52 7.13 1.79 1.85
C GLU A 52 7.16 0.31 1.47
N GLN A 53 7.81 -0.54 2.27
CA GLN A 53 7.79 -1.99 2.08
C GLN A 53 6.38 -2.58 2.21
N PHE A 54 5.60 -2.15 3.20
CA PHE A 54 4.20 -2.59 3.32
C PHE A 54 3.35 -2.13 2.15
N GLN A 55 3.57 -0.92 1.63
CA GLN A 55 2.85 -0.43 0.46
C GLN A 55 3.12 -1.30 -0.78
N ILE A 56 4.36 -1.74 -0.99
CA ILE A 56 4.72 -2.67 -2.08
C ILE A 56 3.94 -3.98 -1.94
N ILE A 57 3.85 -4.53 -0.72
CA ILE A 57 3.10 -5.76 -0.45
C ILE A 57 1.61 -5.57 -0.74
N HIS A 58 1.02 -4.42 -0.34
CA HIS A 58 -0.38 -4.11 -0.62
C HIS A 58 -0.67 -3.95 -2.12
N LEU A 59 0.23 -3.32 -2.88
CA LEU A 59 0.13 -3.22 -4.34
C LEU A 59 0.17 -4.61 -4.99
N ALA A 60 1.12 -5.46 -4.58
CA ALA A 60 1.21 -6.83 -5.09
C ALA A 60 -0.05 -7.66 -4.78
N HIS A 61 -0.62 -7.49 -3.58
CA HIS A 61 -1.87 -8.14 -3.21
C HIS A 61 -3.04 -7.65 -4.08
N LEU A 62 -3.15 -6.34 -4.31
CA LEU A 62 -4.15 -5.74 -5.16
C LEU A 62 -4.07 -6.29 -6.59
N ASP A 63 -2.87 -6.39 -7.16
CA ASP A 63 -2.66 -6.91 -8.51
C ASP A 63 -3.03 -8.39 -8.63
N ARG A 64 -2.73 -9.18 -7.61
CA ARG A 64 -3.18 -10.58 -7.53
C ARG A 64 -4.71 -10.68 -7.54
N LEU A 65 -5.40 -9.87 -6.73
CA LEU A 65 -6.87 -9.88 -6.70
C LEU A 65 -7.49 -9.46 -8.04
N LYS A 66 -6.89 -8.49 -8.74
CA LYS A 66 -7.31 -8.10 -10.10
C LYS A 66 -7.17 -9.29 -11.07
N ALA A 67 -6.05 -9.99 -11.02
CA ALA A 67 -5.79 -11.15 -11.88
C ALA A 67 -6.79 -12.30 -11.60
N GLU A 68 -7.04 -12.62 -10.33
CA GLU A 68 -7.99 -13.66 -9.93
C GLU A 68 -9.42 -13.38 -10.41
N LEU A 69 -9.84 -12.11 -10.44
CA LEU A 69 -11.16 -11.70 -10.93
C LEU A 69 -11.26 -11.59 -12.46
N ALA A 70 -10.13 -11.42 -13.14
CA ALA A 70 -10.07 -11.40 -14.60
C ALA A 70 -10.08 -12.80 -15.22
N LEU A 71 -9.67 -13.83 -14.47
CA LEU A 71 -9.70 -15.22 -14.93
C LEU A 71 -11.15 -15.74 -15.01
N PRO A 72 -11.56 -16.34 -16.14
CA PRO A 72 -12.86 -17.00 -16.25
C PRO A 72 -12.92 -18.21 -15.30
N ARG A 73 -14.08 -18.42 -14.64
CA ARG A 73 -14.33 -19.64 -13.86
C ARG A 73 -14.20 -20.86 -14.79
N GLY A 74 -13.25 -21.75 -14.51
CA GLY A 74 -13.12 -23.05 -15.18
C GLY A 74 -11.90 -23.23 -16.08
N ALA A 75 -10.93 -22.33 -16.07
CA ALA A 75 -9.62 -22.59 -16.67
C ALA A 75 -8.71 -23.36 -15.68
N ALA A 76 -9.10 -24.60 -15.36
CA ALA A 76 -8.27 -25.61 -14.71
C ALA A 76 -8.82 -27.00 -15.05
#